data_AF-A0A3A8KZ48-F1
#
_entry.id   AF-A0A3A8KZ48-F1
#
_cell.length_a   1.000
_cell.length_b   1.000
_cell.length_c   1.000
_cell.angle_alpha   90.00
_cell.angle_beta   90.00
_cell.angle_gamma   90.00
#
_symmetry.space_group_name_H-M   'P 1'
#
loop_
_entity.id
_entity.type
_entity.pdbx_description
1 polymer ?
#
loop_
_entity_poly.entity_id
_entity_poly.type
_entity_poly.pdbx_seq_one_letter_code
_entity_poly.pdbx_strand_id
1 'polypeptide(L)'
;MGYLKKLGLGLVVAAGLLGFKFYGKSTARTETREQLEQTCEQDAECLASVTQHFEGCFEAHYKMGGRRRAGGLDQNAMISCINDKAGKTMFSVSDE
;
A
#
# COMPACT_ATOMS: atom_id res chain seq x y z
N MET A 1 0.39 0.06 -35.50
CA MET A 1 -0.87 0.10 -34.75
C MET A 1 -1.23 -1.30 -34.29
N GLY A 2 -1.43 -1.49 -32.99
CA GLY A 2 -2.35 -2.50 -32.44
C GLY A 2 -1.78 -3.84 -32.01
N TYR A 3 -1.25 -3.94 -30.77
CA TYR A 3 -1.27 -5.18 -29.96
C TYR A 3 -1.37 -4.95 -28.44
N LEU A 4 -1.76 -3.75 -27.97
CA LEU A 4 -1.91 -3.44 -26.53
C LEU A 4 -3.38 -3.20 -26.17
N LYS A 5 -4.26 -4.11 -26.58
CA LYS A 5 -5.65 -4.12 -26.13
C LYS A 5 -5.96 -5.45 -25.47
N LYS A 6 -6.22 -5.34 -24.16
CA LYS A 6 -6.94 -6.28 -23.30
C LYS A 6 -6.13 -7.49 -22.81
N LEU A 7 -5.72 -7.40 -21.54
CA LEU A 7 -5.76 -8.42 -20.48
C LEU A 7 -4.49 -8.36 -19.63
N GLY A 8 -4.63 -8.00 -18.35
CA GLY A 8 -3.67 -8.38 -17.32
C GLY A 8 -2.95 -7.29 -16.52
N LEU A 9 -3.38 -6.02 -16.54
CA LEU A 9 -2.89 -5.01 -15.58
C LEU A 9 -3.71 -5.13 -14.28
N GLY A 10 -3.49 -6.20 -13.53
CA GLY A 10 -4.29 -6.48 -12.33
C GLY A 10 -3.58 -6.18 -11.02
N LEU A 11 -2.30 -6.52 -10.95
CA LEU A 11 -1.68 -6.86 -9.67
C LEU A 11 -0.27 -6.29 -9.62
N VAL A 12 -0.11 -5.21 -8.86
CA VAL A 12 1.20 -4.61 -8.63
C VAL A 12 1.82 -5.20 -7.36
N VAL A 13 3.05 -5.68 -7.48
CA VAL A 13 3.76 -6.31 -6.36
C VAL A 13 4.35 -5.21 -5.47
N ALA A 14 3.82 -5.05 -4.27
CA ALA A 14 4.34 -4.11 -3.27
C ALA A 14 5.50 -4.75 -2.49
N ALA A 15 6.63 -4.98 -3.17
CA ALA A 15 7.81 -5.67 -2.61
C ALA A 15 8.58 -4.87 -1.55
N GLY A 16 8.33 -3.56 -1.39
CA GLY A 16 9.18 -2.65 -0.60
C GLY A 16 8.85 -2.53 0.89
N LEU A 17 7.80 -3.19 1.36
CA LEU A 17 7.24 -2.87 2.67
C LEU A 17 7.86 -3.71 3.81
N LEU A 18 8.28 -4.96 3.59
CA LEU A 18 8.68 -5.87 4.68
C LEU A 18 9.90 -5.37 5.47
N GLY A 19 9.67 -4.92 6.71
CA GLY A 19 10.71 -4.77 7.73
C GLY A 19 11.06 -3.36 8.20
N PHE A 20 10.47 -2.29 7.64
CA PHE A 20 10.80 -0.95 8.10
C PHE A 20 10.23 -0.66 9.50
N LYS A 21 11.13 -0.59 10.47
CA LYS A 21 10.84 -0.14 11.84
C LYS A 21 10.73 1.38 11.82
N PHE A 22 9.54 1.89 11.51
CA PHE A 22 9.33 3.32 11.39
C PHE A 22 9.55 4.03 12.73
N TYR A 23 10.46 5.01 12.75
CA TYR A 23 10.76 5.81 13.94
C TYR A 23 9.60 6.74 14.35
N GLY A 24 8.62 6.97 13.48
CA GLY A 24 7.40 7.75 13.78
C GLY A 24 6.27 7.58 12.77
N LYS A 25 5.02 7.87 13.18
CA LYS A 25 3.79 7.74 12.35
C LYS A 25 3.88 8.55 11.07
N SER A 26 4.39 9.79 11.14
CA SER A 26 4.49 10.68 9.98
C SER A 26 5.45 10.13 8.92
N THR A 27 6.62 9.63 9.33
CA THR A 27 7.58 8.99 8.41
C THR A 27 6.99 7.74 7.78
N ALA A 28 6.37 6.87 8.59
CA ALA A 28 5.68 5.67 8.10
C ALA A 28 4.61 6.01 7.06
N ARG A 29 3.83 7.06 7.34
CA ARG A 29 2.78 7.53 6.45
C ARG A 29 3.34 7.99 5.11
N THR A 30 4.33 8.88 5.14
CA THR A 30 4.91 9.43 3.91
C THR A 30 5.58 8.35 3.07
N GLU A 31 6.48 7.55 3.66
CA GLU A 31 7.22 6.52 2.92
C GLU A 31 6.28 5.46 2.32
N THR A 32 5.32 4.98 3.11
CA THR A 32 4.36 3.97 2.61
C THR A 32 3.49 4.53 1.50
N ARG A 33 3.08 5.80 1.60
CA ARG A 33 2.28 6.46 0.57
C ARG A 33 3.07 6.63 -0.72
N GLU A 34 4.27 7.19 -0.63
CA GLU A 34 5.14 7.40 -1.78
C GLU A 34 5.44 6.09 -2.51
N GLN A 35 5.73 5.01 -1.76
CA GLN A 35 5.98 3.70 -2.36
C GLN A 35 4.74 3.16 -3.10
N LEU A 36 3.55 3.28 -2.53
CA LEU A 36 2.32 2.83 -3.18
C LEU A 36 1.97 3.69 -4.41
N GLU A 37 2.14 5.00 -4.33
CA GLU A 37 1.93 5.91 -5.46
C GLU A 37 2.93 5.64 -6.58
N GLN A 38 4.21 5.42 -6.25
CA GLN A 38 5.25 5.03 -7.22
C GLN A 38 4.95 3.66 -7.86
N THR A 39 4.44 2.73 -7.06
CA THR A 39 3.99 1.42 -7.53
C THR A 39 2.83 1.56 -8.52
N CYS A 40 1.94 2.53 -8.31
CA CYS A 40 0.82 2.84 -9.19
C CYS A 40 1.13 3.85 -10.32
N GLU A 41 2.38 4.28 -10.54
CA GLU A 41 2.70 5.40 -11.44
C GLU A 41 2.12 5.23 -12.86
N GLN A 42 2.02 3.98 -13.34
CA GLN A 42 1.50 3.64 -14.67
C GLN A 42 0.03 3.19 -14.68
N ASP A 43 -0.63 3.13 -13.52
CA ASP A 43 -2.02 2.70 -13.38
C ASP A 43 -2.84 3.78 -12.64
N ALA A 44 -3.59 4.56 -13.41
CA ALA A 44 -4.40 5.66 -12.88
C ALA A 44 -5.49 5.18 -11.91
N GLU A 45 -6.01 3.95 -12.08
CA GLU A 45 -7.04 3.38 -11.22
C GLU A 45 -6.43 2.93 -9.87
N CYS A 46 -5.24 2.34 -9.92
CA CYS A 46 -4.40 2.04 -8.75
C CYS A 46 -4.10 3.33 -7.97
N LEU A 47 -3.61 4.37 -8.66
CA LEU A 47 -3.23 5.64 -8.04
C LEU A 47 -4.42 6.33 -7.38
N ALA A 48 -5.58 6.35 -8.05
CA ALA A 48 -6.81 6.90 -7.51
C ALA A 48 -7.24 6.15 -6.24
N SER A 49 -7.16 4.82 -6.24
CA SER A 49 -7.56 4.01 -5.09
C SER A 49 -6.60 4.14 -3.90
N VAL A 50 -5.30 4.22 -4.15
CA VAL A 50 -4.32 4.56 -3.10
C VAL A 50 -4.66 5.93 -2.54
N THR A 51 -4.79 6.96 -3.38
CA THR A 51 -5.08 8.33 -2.92
C THR A 51 -6.36 8.41 -2.09
N GLN A 52 -7.41 7.66 -2.48
CA GLN A 52 -8.71 7.69 -1.83
C GLN A 52 -8.78 6.86 -0.54
N HIS A 53 -8.07 5.73 -0.47
CA HIS A 53 -8.25 4.76 0.61
C HIS A 53 -7.05 4.67 1.57
N PHE A 54 -5.88 5.18 1.16
CA PHE A 54 -4.64 5.08 1.91
C PHE A 54 -4.78 5.59 3.35
N GLU A 55 -5.31 6.79 3.56
CA GLU A 55 -5.34 7.39 4.90
C GLU A 55 -6.16 6.56 5.90
N GLY A 56 -7.35 6.13 5.49
CA GLY A 56 -8.19 5.28 6.35
C GLY A 56 -7.57 3.91 6.63
N CYS A 57 -6.97 3.27 5.62
CA CYS A 57 -6.32 1.98 5.79
C CYS A 57 -5.03 2.09 6.61
N PHE A 58 -4.23 3.13 6.41
CA PHE A 58 -3.03 3.39 7.17
C PHE A 58 -3.37 3.61 8.65
N GLU A 59 -4.37 4.44 8.97
CA GLU A 59 -4.74 4.68 10.37
C GLU A 59 -5.33 3.46 11.06
N ALA A 60 -6.08 2.63 10.35
CA ALA A 60 -6.65 1.40 10.90
C ALA A 60 -5.58 0.35 11.24
N HIS A 61 -4.48 0.31 10.48
CA HIS A 61 -3.45 -0.73 10.59
C HIS A 61 -2.12 -0.24 11.15
N TYR A 62 -1.94 1.07 11.35
CA TYR A 62 -0.80 1.65 12.05
C TYR A 62 -1.01 1.57 13.57
N LYS A 63 -0.16 0.82 14.24
CA LYS A 63 -0.12 0.75 15.71
C LYS A 63 0.88 1.78 16.21
N MET A 64 0.39 2.80 16.89
CA MET A 64 1.27 3.72 17.63
C MET A 64 2.04 2.94 18.70
N GLY A 65 3.35 3.16 18.72
CA GLY A 65 4.22 2.63 19.75
C GLY A 65 3.91 3.27 21.10
N GLY A 66 4.13 2.51 22.18
CA GLY A 66 4.04 3.00 23.54
C GLY A 66 5.40 3.03 24.22
N ARG A 67 5.44 3.38 25.51
CA ARG A 67 6.68 3.50 26.31
C ARG A 67 7.59 2.25 26.31
N ARG A 68 7.05 1.08 25.94
CA ARG A 68 7.78 -0.21 25.89
C ARG A 68 7.64 -0.95 24.55
N ARG A 69 6.98 -0.38 23.55
CA ARG A 69 6.75 -1.04 22.24
C ARG A 69 6.99 -0.05 21.12
N ALA A 70 7.79 -0.45 20.13
CA ALA A 70 7.94 0.32 18.91
C ALA A 70 6.58 0.40 18.17
N GLY A 71 6.34 1.53 17.52
CA GLY A 71 5.22 1.64 16.57
C GLY A 71 5.49 0.77 15.36
N GLY A 72 4.42 0.34 14.69
CA GLY A 72 4.54 -0.54 13.55
C GLY A 72 3.29 -0.47 12.68
N LEU A 73 3.47 -0.66 11.38
CA LEU A 73 2.41 -0.76 10.41
C LEU A 73 2.22 -2.24 10.05
N ASP A 74 0.99 -2.73 10.14
CA ASP A 74 0.64 -4.04 9.57
C ASP A 74 0.37 -3.88 8.07
N GLN A 75 1.39 -4.11 7.26
CA GLN A 75 1.38 -3.79 5.84
C GLN A 75 0.47 -4.71 5.03
N ASN A 76 0.44 -6.00 5.39
CA ASN A 76 -0.47 -6.98 4.79
C ASN A 76 -1.91 -6.58 5.03
N ALA A 77 -2.25 -6.23 6.27
CA ALA A 77 -3.60 -5.80 6.60
C ALA A 77 -3.95 -4.45 5.94
N MET A 78 -3.00 -3.52 5.85
CA MET A 78 -3.19 -2.24 5.17
C MET A 78 -3.44 -2.41 3.67
N ILE A 79 -2.63 -3.21 2.98
CA ILE A 79 -2.80 -3.51 1.55
C ILE A 79 -4.11 -4.25 1.31
N SER A 80 -4.43 -5.23 2.15
CA SER A 80 -5.71 -5.93 2.08
C SER A 80 -6.89 -4.96 2.24
N CYS A 81 -6.79 -3.95 3.12
CA CYS A 81 -7.79 -2.91 3.27
C CYS A 81 -7.93 -2.05 2.00
N ILE A 82 -6.84 -1.69 1.34
CA ILE A 82 -6.91 -0.92 0.08
C ILE A 82 -7.58 -1.75 -1.02
N ASN A 83 -7.18 -3.02 -1.17
CA ASN A 83 -7.79 -3.93 -2.14
C ASN A 83 -9.29 -4.15 -1.90
N ASP A 84 -9.69 -4.35 -0.64
CA ASP A 84 -11.10 -4.51 -0.24
C ASP A 84 -11.90 -3.25 -0.60
N LYS A 85 -11.41 -2.06 -0.23
CA LYS A 85 -12.09 -0.80 -0.54
C LYS A 85 -12.13 -0.47 -2.03
N ALA A 86 -11.11 -0.88 -2.78
CA ALA A 86 -11.09 -0.76 -4.22
C ALA A 86 -12.00 -1.79 -4.94
N GLY A 87 -12.51 -2.79 -4.23
CA GLY A 87 -13.36 -3.86 -4.78
C GLY A 87 -12.62 -4.82 -5.72
N LYS A 88 -11.29 -4.77 -5.74
CA LYS A 88 -10.43 -5.64 -6.56
C LYS A 88 -9.02 -5.74 -5.97
N THR A 89 -8.34 -6.84 -6.24
CA THR A 89 -6.94 -7.02 -5.87
C THR A 89 -6.05 -6.14 -6.75
N MET A 90 -5.58 -5.01 -6.22
CA MET A 90 -4.64 -4.09 -6.89
C MET A 90 -3.20 -4.40 -6.53
N PHE A 91 -2.97 -4.78 -5.27
CA PHE A 91 -1.65 -5.09 -4.75
C PHE A 91 -1.57 -6.55 -4.31
N SER A 92 -0.40 -7.13 -4.50
CA SER A 92 0.01 -8.38 -3.87
C SER A 92 1.22 -8.13 -3.00
N VAL A 93 1.20 -8.68 -1.79
CA VAL A 93 2.39 -8.72 -0.95
C VAL A 93 3.12 -10.02 -1.24
N SER A 94 4.34 -9.91 -1.74
CA SER A 94 5.23 -11.07 -1.91
C SER A 94 5.94 -11.33 -0.58
N ASP A 95 5.81 -12.56 -0.10
CA ASP A 95 6.53 -13.09 1.07
C ASP A 95 7.86 -13.68 0.59
N GLU A 96 8.80 -12.84 0.10
CA GLU A 96 10.15 -13.28 -0.33
C GLU A 96 11.25 -12.27 0.02
#